data_AF-A0A482XRH4-F1
#
_entry.id   AF-A0A482XRH4-F1
#
_cell.length_a   1.000
_cell.length_b   1.000
_cell.length_c   1.000
_cell.angle_alpha   90.00
_cell.angle_beta   90.00
_cell.angle_gamma   90.00
#
_symmetry.space_group_name_H-M   'P 1'
#
loop_
_entity.id
_entity.type
_entity.pdbx_description
1 polymer ?
#
loop_
_entity_poly.entity_id
_entity_poly.type
_entity_poly.pdbx_seq_one_letter_code
_entity_poly.pdbx_strand_id
1 'polypeptide(L)'
;MASVNILISSVILTVIFVATITDGETTSKKKENKDRKQFSFTEKQRYDGWFNNLAHPNWGAIDSHMTRKTPPAYSDGVYMLAGQDRPSPRKLSQLFMKGDDGQRSAKNRSALLAFFGQVVSSEVVMASESGCPIEVHRIEIEKCDEMYDPECQGGKSIPFHRAGYDRKTGQSPNNPREQLNRVTSWIDGSFIYSTSEAWINAMRSFENGTLLSDASGKLPVKNTMRVPLFNNPVPNVLRTLSPERLFLLGDPRSNQNPALLSFGNPLLSHGTTWWRARCVRKKGTTPDWPTRAVPES
;
A
#
# COMPACT_ATOMS: atom_id res chain seq x y z
N MET A 1 -70.13 27.38 28.78
CA MET A 1 -68.79 27.93 28.47
C MET A 1 -67.66 26.89 28.57
N ALA A 2 -67.92 25.58 28.42
CA ALA A 2 -66.87 24.54 28.49
C ALA A 2 -66.53 23.89 27.12
N SER A 3 -67.36 24.06 26.10
CA SER A 3 -67.18 23.36 24.81
C SER A 3 -66.39 24.14 23.76
N VAL A 4 -66.09 25.43 23.98
CA VAL A 4 -65.33 26.28 23.04
C VAL A 4 -63.82 26.27 23.33
N ASN A 5 -63.41 26.03 24.59
CA ASN A 5 -62.00 26.03 24.98
C ASN A 5 -61.22 24.75 24.56
N ILE A 6 -61.90 23.64 24.30
CA ILE A 6 -61.25 22.38 23.89
C ILE A 6 -60.84 22.40 22.41
N LEU A 7 -61.62 23.08 21.55
CA LEU A 7 -61.30 23.25 20.14
C LEU A 7 -60.09 24.15 19.89
N ILE A 8 -59.94 25.22 20.68
CA ILE A 8 -58.81 26.17 20.53
C ILE A 8 -57.48 25.51 20.96
N SER A 9 -57.49 24.71 22.03
CA SER A 9 -56.28 24.00 22.50
C SER A 9 -55.82 22.90 21.54
N SER A 10 -56.74 22.22 20.85
CA SER A 10 -56.41 21.16 19.88
C SER A 10 -55.76 21.73 18.60
N VAL A 11 -56.26 22.88 18.12
CA VAL A 11 -55.72 23.56 16.93
C VAL A 11 -54.35 24.17 17.21
N ILE A 12 -54.12 24.77 18.38
CA ILE A 12 -52.80 25.33 18.74
C ILE A 12 -51.75 24.22 18.86
N LEU A 13 -52.10 23.06 19.43
CA LEU A 13 -51.17 21.94 19.56
C LEU A 13 -50.80 21.34 18.19
N THR A 14 -51.74 21.26 17.25
CA THR A 14 -51.45 20.79 15.87
C THR A 14 -50.59 21.79 15.09
N VAL A 15 -50.81 23.10 15.25
CA VAL A 15 -50.00 24.12 14.57
C VAL A 15 -48.56 24.14 15.10
N ILE A 16 -48.34 23.98 16.41
CA ILE A 16 -46.99 23.88 17.01
C ILE A 16 -46.29 22.58 16.57
N PHE A 17 -47.02 21.46 16.50
CA PHE A 17 -46.46 20.18 16.04
C PHE A 17 -46.07 20.24 14.54
N VAL A 18 -46.88 20.88 13.70
CA VAL A 18 -46.56 21.05 12.27
C VAL A 18 -45.38 22.02 12.08
N ALA A 19 -45.31 23.13 12.82
CA ALA A 19 -44.22 24.10 12.72
C ALA A 19 -42.86 23.51 13.16
N THR A 20 -42.85 22.70 14.23
CA THR A 20 -41.64 22.01 14.71
C THR A 20 -41.16 20.91 13.76
N ILE A 21 -42.07 20.22 13.05
CA ILE A 21 -41.73 19.25 12.00
C ILE A 21 -41.14 19.94 10.76
N THR A 22 -41.70 21.09 10.34
CA THR A 22 -41.19 21.85 9.17
C THR A 22 -39.82 22.49 9.44
N ASP A 23 -39.56 22.94 10.67
CA ASP A 23 -38.25 23.49 11.07
C ASP A 23 -37.19 22.39 11.22
N GLY A 24 -37.58 21.19 11.69
CA GLY A 24 -36.71 20.01 11.73
C GLY A 24 -36.30 19.49 10.35
N GLU A 25 -37.23 19.48 9.39
CA GLU A 25 -36.93 19.11 8.00
C GLU A 25 -36.05 20.13 7.29
N THR A 26 -36.27 21.43 7.49
CA THR A 26 -35.49 22.49 6.81
C THR A 26 -34.09 22.63 7.38
N THR A 27 -33.89 22.41 8.68
CA THR A 27 -32.55 22.33 9.29
C THR A 27 -31.80 21.06 8.89
N SER A 28 -32.49 19.91 8.80
CA SER A 28 -31.92 18.67 8.27
C SER A 28 -31.49 18.81 6.80
N LYS A 29 -32.37 19.32 5.93
CA LYS A 29 -32.08 19.58 4.50
C LYS A 29 -30.96 20.62 4.30
N LYS A 30 -30.88 21.67 5.14
CA LYS A 30 -29.76 22.65 5.10
C LYS A 30 -28.43 22.03 5.52
N LYS A 31 -28.43 21.18 6.55
CA LYS A 31 -27.23 20.48 7.02
C LYS A 31 -26.75 19.46 5.99
N GLU A 32 -27.68 18.68 5.43
CA GLU A 32 -27.42 17.72 4.37
C GLU A 32 -26.89 18.38 3.09
N ASN A 33 -27.40 19.55 2.70
CA ASN A 33 -26.92 20.30 1.53
C ASN A 33 -25.56 20.98 1.78
N LYS A 34 -25.29 21.41 3.01
CA LYS A 34 -23.97 21.92 3.43
C LYS A 34 -22.91 20.80 3.43
N ASP A 35 -23.28 19.62 3.93
CA ASP A 35 -22.44 18.42 3.89
C ASP A 35 -22.21 17.95 2.44
N ARG A 36 -23.27 17.92 1.59
CA ARG A 36 -23.17 17.61 0.14
C ARG A 36 -22.20 18.55 -0.59
N LYS A 37 -22.27 19.86 -0.34
CA LYS A 37 -21.32 20.83 -0.88
C LYS A 37 -19.90 20.58 -0.35
N GLN A 38 -19.73 20.36 0.94
CA GLN A 38 -18.41 20.20 1.56
C GLN A 38 -17.62 19.01 0.98
N PHE A 39 -18.27 17.87 0.72
CA PHE A 39 -17.60 16.69 0.14
C PHE A 39 -17.30 16.81 -1.37
N SER A 40 -17.97 17.72 -2.09
CA SER A 40 -17.69 17.98 -3.52
C SER A 40 -16.48 18.89 -3.75
N PHE A 41 -16.00 19.60 -2.72
CA PHE A 41 -14.87 20.54 -2.79
C PHE A 41 -13.62 20.07 -2.04
N THR A 42 -13.63 18.89 -1.41
CA THR A 42 -12.41 18.33 -0.79
C THR A 42 -11.51 17.73 -1.87
N GLU A 43 -10.29 18.24 -1.96
CA GLU A 43 -9.23 17.65 -2.78
C GLU A 43 -8.97 16.22 -2.29
N LYS A 44 -9.11 15.25 -3.18
CA LYS A 44 -8.82 13.85 -2.89
C LYS A 44 -7.33 13.60 -3.03
N GLN A 45 -6.78 12.76 -2.15
CA GLN A 45 -5.39 12.34 -2.27
C GLN A 45 -5.17 11.59 -3.59
N ARG A 46 -4.05 11.90 -4.26
CA ARG A 46 -3.64 11.19 -5.47
C ARG A 46 -2.91 9.90 -5.10
N TYR A 47 -3.13 8.85 -5.89
CA TYR A 47 -2.47 7.55 -5.72
C TYR A 47 -0.96 7.59 -6.01
N ASP A 48 -0.50 8.54 -6.82
CA ASP A 48 0.90 8.65 -7.25
C ASP A 48 1.77 9.46 -6.26
N GLY A 49 1.17 9.99 -5.19
CA GLY A 49 1.85 10.78 -4.15
C GLY A 49 2.26 12.20 -4.59
N TRP A 50 1.89 12.63 -5.80
CA TRP A 50 2.15 13.98 -6.28
C TRP A 50 1.27 15.02 -5.60
N PHE A 51 1.75 16.27 -5.58
CA PHE A 51 1.04 17.45 -5.07
C PHE A 51 0.67 17.39 -3.57
N ASN A 52 1.22 16.45 -2.81
CA ASN A 52 1.02 16.41 -1.35
C ASN A 52 1.69 17.63 -0.67
N ASN A 53 2.86 18.03 -1.15
CA ASN A 53 3.52 19.25 -0.70
C ASN A 53 3.29 20.41 -1.69
N LEU A 54 2.83 21.56 -1.18
CA LEU A 54 2.48 22.75 -1.96
C LEU A 54 3.67 23.37 -2.71
N ALA A 55 4.85 23.40 -2.09
CA ALA A 55 6.05 24.02 -2.66
C ALA A 55 6.87 23.04 -3.51
N HIS A 56 6.84 21.76 -3.16
CA HIS A 56 7.58 20.69 -3.82
C HIS A 56 6.65 19.53 -4.19
N PRO A 57 5.91 19.65 -5.31
CA PRO A 57 4.89 18.67 -5.70
C PRO A 57 5.40 17.24 -5.91
N ASN A 58 6.69 17.06 -6.14
CA ASN A 58 7.32 15.76 -6.40
C ASN A 58 7.81 15.05 -5.13
N TRP A 59 7.76 15.68 -3.95
CA TRP A 59 8.21 15.06 -2.71
C TRP A 59 7.32 13.89 -2.32
N GLY A 60 7.93 12.72 -2.10
CA GLY A 60 7.24 11.50 -1.71
C GLY A 60 6.40 10.86 -2.82
N ALA A 61 6.46 11.39 -4.04
CA ALA A 61 5.83 10.77 -5.20
C ALA A 61 6.54 9.47 -5.62
N ILE A 62 5.84 8.63 -6.38
CA ILE A 62 6.44 7.47 -7.06
C ILE A 62 7.62 7.90 -7.95
N ASP A 63 8.63 7.04 -8.06
CA ASP A 63 9.88 7.25 -8.81
C ASP A 63 10.66 8.51 -8.35
N SER A 64 10.47 8.93 -7.10
CA SER A 64 11.32 9.93 -6.45
C SER A 64 12.63 9.32 -5.93
N HIS A 65 13.65 10.15 -5.74
CA HIS A 65 14.93 9.73 -5.17
C HIS A 65 14.78 9.39 -3.69
N MET A 66 15.49 8.34 -3.25
CA MET A 66 15.60 8.05 -1.82
C MET A 66 16.38 9.15 -1.10
N THR A 67 15.92 9.57 0.08
CA THR A 67 16.62 10.57 0.87
C THR A 67 17.94 10.03 1.43
N ARG A 68 19.03 10.75 1.22
CA ARG A 68 20.35 10.45 1.80
C ARG A 68 20.61 11.26 3.05
N LYS A 69 20.98 10.58 4.15
CA LYS A 69 21.49 11.23 5.38
C LYS A 69 22.98 11.55 5.30
N THR A 70 23.72 10.81 4.48
CA THR A 70 25.16 10.99 4.24
C THR A 70 25.43 10.92 2.74
N PRO A 71 26.52 11.52 2.26
CA PRO A 71 26.95 11.35 0.86
C PRO A 71 27.07 9.86 0.49
N PRO A 72 26.81 9.50 -0.78
CA PRO A 72 26.94 8.12 -1.23
C PRO A 72 28.41 7.66 -1.17
N ALA A 73 28.61 6.43 -0.69
CA ALA A 73 29.92 5.80 -0.63
C ALA A 73 30.04 4.74 -1.73
N TYR A 74 30.47 5.17 -2.91
CA TYR A 74 30.84 4.30 -4.04
C TYR A 74 32.36 4.22 -4.17
N SER A 75 32.91 3.11 -4.67
CA SER A 75 34.37 2.93 -4.76
C SER A 75 35.03 3.91 -5.72
N ASP A 76 34.32 4.29 -6.78
CA ASP A 76 34.71 5.29 -7.78
C ASP A 76 34.13 6.69 -7.47
N GLY A 77 33.41 6.83 -6.36
CA GLY A 77 32.66 8.05 -6.03
C GLY A 77 31.41 8.30 -6.89
N VAL A 78 31.02 7.38 -7.79
CA VAL A 78 29.92 7.60 -8.74
C VAL A 78 28.86 6.50 -8.69
N TYR A 79 29.22 5.26 -9.01
CA TYR A 79 28.24 4.18 -9.13
C TYR A 79 28.78 2.78 -8.82
N MET A 80 30.11 2.57 -8.76
CA MET A 80 30.67 1.25 -8.49
C MET A 80 30.47 0.88 -7.02
N LEU A 81 29.95 -0.34 -6.79
CA LEU A 81 29.69 -0.84 -5.43
C LEU A 81 30.97 -0.80 -4.60
N ALA A 82 30.93 -0.05 -3.50
CA ALA A 82 32.00 -0.03 -2.52
C ALA A 82 32.10 -1.35 -1.75
N GLY A 83 33.23 -1.57 -1.10
CA GLY A 83 33.44 -2.71 -0.21
C GLY A 83 34.09 -3.93 -0.86
N GLN A 84 34.88 -3.74 -1.93
CA GLN A 84 35.74 -4.81 -2.47
C GLN A 84 36.80 -5.28 -1.46
N ASP A 85 37.12 -4.42 -0.50
CA ASP A 85 38.01 -4.65 0.65
C ASP A 85 37.28 -5.27 1.86
N ARG A 86 35.97 -5.50 1.78
CA ARG A 86 35.15 -6.00 2.90
C ARG A 86 34.91 -7.51 2.75
N PRO A 87 34.69 -8.23 3.87
CA PRO A 87 34.30 -9.64 3.80
C PRO A 87 33.00 -9.83 3.02
N SER A 88 32.83 -11.01 2.41
CA SER A 88 31.64 -11.30 1.63
C SER A 88 30.36 -11.16 2.48
N PRO A 89 29.25 -10.64 1.92
CA PRO A 89 27.98 -10.54 2.63
C PRO A 89 27.51 -11.88 3.23
N ARG A 90 27.80 -12.99 2.56
CA ARG A 90 27.48 -14.34 3.06
C ARG A 90 28.29 -14.67 4.31
N LYS A 91 29.59 -14.37 4.34
CA LYS A 91 30.43 -14.56 5.53
C LYS A 91 29.90 -13.75 6.71
N LEU A 92 29.58 -12.47 6.50
CA LEU A 92 29.01 -11.62 7.55
C LEU A 92 27.65 -12.15 8.04
N SER A 93 26.81 -12.66 7.14
CA SER A 93 25.54 -13.31 7.51
C SER A 93 25.77 -14.54 8.38
N GLN A 94 26.78 -15.38 8.08
CA GLN A 94 27.11 -16.54 8.91
C GLN A 94 27.67 -16.13 10.27
N LEU A 95 28.52 -15.09 10.32
CA LEU A 95 29.13 -14.64 11.57
C LEU A 95 28.12 -13.96 12.52
N PHE A 96 27.18 -13.17 11.99
CA PHE A 96 26.27 -12.35 12.82
C PHE A 96 24.85 -12.88 12.94
N MET A 97 24.34 -13.56 11.92
CA MET A 97 22.93 -13.97 11.86
C MET A 97 22.72 -15.46 12.13
N LYS A 98 23.79 -16.26 12.22
CA LYS A 98 23.70 -17.67 12.63
C LYS A 98 23.44 -17.75 14.13
N GLY A 99 22.46 -18.54 14.53
CA GLY A 99 22.11 -18.78 15.91
C GLY A 99 21.00 -19.83 16.02
N ASP A 100 20.65 -20.18 17.25
CA ASP A 100 19.60 -21.16 17.51
C ASP A 100 18.21 -20.56 17.33
N ASP A 101 17.33 -21.31 16.68
CA ASP A 101 15.91 -20.97 16.55
C ASP A 101 15.16 -21.09 17.89
N GLY A 102 13.97 -20.52 17.97
CA GLY A 102 13.09 -20.64 19.14
C GLY A 102 13.38 -19.65 20.27
N GLN A 103 14.34 -18.74 20.09
CA GLN A 103 14.58 -17.63 21.02
C GLN A 103 13.41 -16.64 20.99
N ARG A 104 12.64 -16.61 22.08
CA ARG A 104 11.49 -15.72 22.22
C ARG A 104 11.91 -14.25 22.33
N SER A 105 11.05 -13.35 21.88
CA SER A 105 11.27 -11.91 22.05
C SER A 105 11.36 -11.54 23.54
N ALA A 106 12.46 -10.89 23.94
CA ALA A 106 12.64 -10.39 25.31
C ALA A 106 11.55 -9.39 25.75
N LYS A 107 10.86 -8.76 24.79
CA LYS A 107 9.78 -7.80 25.04
C LYS A 107 8.38 -8.39 24.75
N ASN A 108 8.25 -9.72 24.68
CA ASN A 108 6.99 -10.41 24.37
C ASN A 108 6.27 -9.89 23.11
N ARG A 109 7.04 -9.49 22.08
CA ARG A 109 6.46 -9.04 20.81
C ARG A 109 5.89 -10.22 20.05
N SER A 110 4.68 -10.05 19.52
CA SER A 110 4.02 -11.07 18.69
C SER A 110 4.59 -11.08 17.28
N ALA A 111 4.45 -12.23 16.59
CA ALA A 111 4.80 -12.34 15.17
C ALA A 111 3.97 -11.38 14.29
N LEU A 112 2.73 -11.06 14.71
CA LEU A 112 1.86 -10.10 14.02
C LEU A 112 2.54 -8.73 13.88
N LEU A 113 3.24 -8.27 14.92
CA LEU A 113 3.95 -6.99 14.88
C LEU A 113 5.07 -6.98 13.81
N ALA A 114 5.78 -8.09 13.63
CA ALA A 114 6.84 -8.19 12.63
C ALA A 114 6.29 -8.08 11.21
N PHE A 115 5.20 -8.80 10.92
CA PHE A 115 4.56 -8.74 9.60
C PHE A 115 3.81 -7.42 9.37
N PHE A 116 3.24 -6.81 10.40
CA PHE A 116 2.71 -5.45 10.30
C PHE A 116 3.82 -4.44 9.97
N GLY A 117 5.01 -4.59 10.56
CA GLY A 117 6.19 -3.82 10.19
C GLY A 117 6.59 -4.02 8.72
N GLN A 118 6.43 -5.23 8.18
CA GLN A 118 6.63 -5.50 6.76
C GLN A 118 5.60 -4.78 5.87
N VAL A 119 4.33 -4.71 6.28
CA VAL A 119 3.28 -3.93 5.58
C VAL A 119 3.66 -2.46 5.53
N VAL A 120 3.96 -1.85 6.69
CA VAL A 120 4.34 -0.44 6.79
C VAL A 120 5.60 -0.14 5.97
N SER A 121 6.61 -1.02 6.01
CA SER A 121 7.81 -0.88 5.18
C SER A 121 7.47 -0.95 3.68
N SER A 122 6.56 -1.85 3.30
CA SER A 122 6.12 -1.98 1.91
C SER A 122 5.36 -0.74 1.43
N GLU A 123 4.62 -0.09 2.32
CA GLU A 123 3.89 1.15 2.01
C GLU A 123 4.83 2.31 1.67
N VAL A 124 5.93 2.47 2.42
CA VAL A 124 6.81 3.65 2.28
C VAL A 124 8.02 3.44 1.36
N VAL A 125 8.45 2.19 1.12
CA VAL A 125 9.65 1.92 0.33
C VAL A 125 9.59 0.67 -0.54
N MET A 126 10.00 0.84 -1.80
CA MET A 126 10.25 -0.22 -2.77
C MET A 126 11.43 0.19 -3.65
N ALA A 127 12.62 -0.26 -3.29
CA ALA A 127 13.87 0.10 -3.98
C ALA A 127 14.73 -1.13 -4.30
N SER A 128 14.14 -2.33 -4.31
CA SER A 128 14.85 -3.59 -4.56
C SER A 128 14.74 -4.08 -6.01
N GLU A 129 13.87 -3.46 -6.81
CA GLU A 129 13.59 -3.90 -8.17
C GLU A 129 14.78 -3.66 -9.09
N SER A 130 15.08 -4.64 -9.96
CA SER A 130 16.21 -4.56 -10.88
C SER A 130 16.06 -3.39 -11.84
N GLY A 131 17.15 -2.64 -12.03
CA GLY A 131 17.24 -1.57 -13.03
C GLY A 131 17.43 -2.08 -14.45
N CYS A 132 17.40 -1.14 -15.40
CA CYS A 132 17.88 -1.35 -16.76
C CYS A 132 19.03 -0.36 -17.03
N PRO A 133 20.21 -0.81 -17.51
CA PRO A 133 20.57 -2.20 -17.85
C PRO A 133 20.63 -3.12 -16.62
N ILE A 134 20.52 -4.44 -16.85
CA ILE A 134 20.60 -5.42 -15.78
C ILE A 134 22.05 -5.51 -15.30
N GLU A 135 22.30 -5.00 -14.10
CA GLU A 135 23.60 -5.10 -13.45
C GLU A 135 23.57 -6.23 -12.42
N VAL A 136 24.37 -7.27 -12.66
CA VAL A 136 24.49 -8.42 -11.76
C VAL A 136 25.81 -8.33 -11.02
N HIS A 137 25.74 -8.36 -9.70
CA HIS A 137 26.89 -8.57 -8.83
C HIS A 137 26.82 -9.98 -8.24
N ARG A 138 27.95 -10.62 -8.05
CA ARG A 138 28.01 -11.99 -7.52
C ARG A 138 28.45 -11.93 -6.07
N ILE A 139 27.61 -12.44 -5.17
CA ILE A 139 27.98 -12.60 -3.77
C ILE A 139 28.78 -13.90 -3.69
N GLU A 140 30.07 -13.78 -3.44
CA GLU A 140 30.97 -14.93 -3.30
C GLU A 140 30.63 -15.73 -2.04
N ILE A 141 30.59 -17.05 -2.20
CA ILE A 141 30.34 -18.01 -1.13
C ILE A 141 31.69 -18.62 -0.75
N GLU A 142 31.97 -18.68 0.55
CA GLU A 142 33.18 -19.32 1.04
C GLU A 142 33.14 -20.82 0.79
N LYS A 143 34.32 -21.42 0.57
CA LYS A 143 34.45 -22.87 0.40
C LYS A 143 33.89 -23.58 1.64
N CYS A 144 33.19 -24.68 1.43
CA CYS A 144 32.56 -25.45 2.52
C CYS A 144 31.42 -24.70 3.24
N ASP A 145 30.75 -23.75 2.58
CA ASP A 145 29.52 -23.18 3.13
C ASP A 145 28.46 -24.28 3.30
N GLU A 146 27.97 -24.42 4.54
CA GLU A 146 27.04 -25.47 4.96
C GLU A 146 25.81 -25.61 4.05
N MET A 147 25.27 -24.50 3.55
CA MET A 147 24.03 -24.48 2.77
C MET A 147 24.28 -24.47 1.27
N TYR A 148 25.24 -23.68 0.81
CA TYR A 148 25.42 -23.43 -0.62
C TYR A 148 26.56 -24.26 -1.22
N ASP A 149 27.57 -24.67 -0.44
CA ASP A 149 28.71 -25.48 -0.86
C ASP A 149 29.00 -26.68 0.08
N PRO A 150 28.05 -27.61 0.26
CA PRO A 150 28.22 -28.75 1.17
C PRO A 150 29.33 -29.71 0.73
N GLU A 151 29.65 -29.75 -0.57
CA GLU A 151 30.69 -30.61 -1.15
C GLU A 151 32.07 -29.96 -1.13
N CYS A 152 32.23 -28.76 -0.54
CA CYS A 152 33.50 -28.05 -0.46
C CYS A 152 34.19 -27.84 -1.83
N GLN A 153 33.44 -27.67 -2.92
CA GLN A 153 34.01 -27.51 -4.25
C GLN A 153 34.61 -26.10 -4.44
N GLY A 154 34.06 -25.09 -3.76
CA GLY A 154 34.39 -23.68 -3.96
C GLY A 154 33.84 -23.12 -5.28
N GLY A 155 34.08 -21.82 -5.53
CA GLY A 155 33.67 -21.14 -6.77
C GLY A 155 32.16 -20.87 -6.90
N LYS A 156 31.36 -21.17 -5.87
CA LYS A 156 29.92 -20.91 -5.86
C LYS A 156 29.65 -19.44 -5.53
N SER A 157 28.55 -18.92 -6.07
CA SER A 157 28.14 -17.52 -5.85
C SER A 157 26.64 -17.34 -6.02
N ILE A 158 26.09 -16.39 -5.26
CA ILE A 158 24.67 -16.02 -5.33
C ILE A 158 24.55 -14.81 -6.27
N PRO A 159 23.71 -14.87 -7.32
CA PRO A 159 23.46 -13.72 -8.17
C PRO A 159 22.67 -12.66 -7.41
N PHE A 160 23.14 -11.42 -7.44
CA PHE A 160 22.49 -10.25 -6.85
C PHE A 160 22.28 -9.19 -7.94
N HIS A 161 21.03 -8.83 -8.18
CA HIS A 161 20.70 -7.76 -9.12
C HIS A 161 20.75 -6.41 -8.40
N ARG A 162 21.38 -5.42 -9.03
CA ARG A 162 21.37 -4.06 -8.48
C ARG A 162 20.01 -3.41 -8.72
N ALA A 163 19.59 -2.63 -7.72
CA ALA A 163 18.38 -1.84 -7.77
C ALA A 163 18.38 -0.82 -8.92
N GLY A 164 17.17 -0.51 -9.41
CA GLY A 164 16.92 0.59 -10.31
C GLY A 164 17.33 1.94 -9.72
N TYR A 165 17.76 2.84 -10.59
CA TYR A 165 18.26 4.16 -10.25
C TYR A 165 17.79 5.19 -11.28
N ASP A 166 17.89 6.47 -10.93
CA ASP A 166 17.59 7.55 -11.88
C ASP A 166 18.68 7.61 -12.96
N ARG A 167 18.28 7.42 -14.22
CA ARG A 167 19.17 7.46 -15.39
C ARG A 167 19.86 8.81 -15.59
N LYS A 168 19.34 9.88 -15.00
CA LYS A 168 19.97 11.21 -15.01
C LYS A 168 21.14 11.33 -14.02
N THR A 169 21.34 10.33 -13.17
CA THR A 169 22.36 10.29 -12.12
C THR A 169 23.38 9.17 -12.37
N GLY A 170 24.48 9.15 -11.61
CA GLY A 170 25.49 8.08 -11.69
C GLY A 170 26.43 8.19 -12.89
N GLN A 171 26.61 9.40 -13.44
CA GLN A 171 27.50 9.67 -14.57
C GLN A 171 28.74 10.48 -14.17
N SER A 172 28.74 11.13 -13.01
CA SER A 172 29.88 11.93 -12.54
C SER A 172 29.94 11.99 -11.01
N PRO A 173 31.10 12.29 -10.40
CA PRO A 173 31.24 12.41 -8.95
C PRO A 173 30.35 13.49 -8.31
N ASN A 174 29.99 14.54 -9.06
CA ASN A 174 29.09 15.59 -8.59
C ASN A 174 27.61 15.21 -8.69
N ASN A 175 27.29 14.14 -9.42
CA ASN A 175 25.93 13.60 -9.55
C ASN A 175 25.99 12.06 -9.50
N PRO A 176 26.33 11.50 -8.31
CA PRO A 176 26.47 10.07 -8.10
C PRO A 176 25.11 9.36 -8.24
N ARG A 177 25.13 8.03 -8.31
CA ARG A 177 23.94 7.23 -8.58
C ARG A 177 22.89 7.34 -7.47
N GLU A 178 21.64 7.64 -7.84
CA GLU A 178 20.49 7.74 -6.92
C GLU A 178 19.44 6.64 -7.14
N GLN A 179 19.11 5.88 -6.09
CA GLN A 179 18.08 4.85 -6.15
C GLN A 179 16.68 5.47 -6.15
N LEU A 180 15.77 4.82 -6.87
CA LEU A 180 14.38 5.26 -6.97
C LEU A 180 13.48 4.50 -6.00
N ASN A 181 12.52 5.21 -5.41
CA ASN A 181 11.42 4.59 -4.69
C ASN A 181 10.25 4.31 -5.65
N ARG A 182 9.89 3.04 -5.85
CA ARG A 182 8.80 2.60 -6.74
C ARG A 182 7.41 2.69 -6.11
N VAL A 183 7.33 3.11 -4.84
CA VAL A 183 6.07 3.42 -4.15
C VAL A 183 6.09 4.87 -3.65
N THR A 184 4.94 5.36 -3.20
CA THR A 184 4.87 6.66 -2.52
C THR A 184 5.62 6.58 -1.19
N SER A 185 6.17 7.71 -0.72
CA SER A 185 6.84 7.75 0.59
C SER A 185 5.87 8.05 1.73
N TRP A 186 4.59 8.18 1.41
CA TRP A 186 3.51 8.52 2.33
C TRP A 186 2.89 7.26 2.91
N ILE A 187 2.30 7.37 4.09
CA ILE A 187 1.42 6.35 4.66
C ILE A 187 0.01 6.70 4.20
N ASP A 188 -0.32 6.29 2.98
CA ASP A 188 -1.53 6.66 2.24
C ASP A 188 -2.40 5.45 1.84
N GLY A 189 -2.05 4.26 2.33
CA GLY A 189 -2.75 3.04 1.97
C GLY A 189 -2.44 2.54 0.56
N SER A 190 -1.36 2.99 -0.09
CA SER A 190 -0.90 2.48 -1.39
C SER A 190 -0.70 0.96 -1.41
N PHE A 191 -0.40 0.34 -0.25
CA PHE A 191 -0.36 -1.11 -0.11
C PHE A 191 -1.70 -1.80 -0.48
N ILE A 192 -2.81 -1.13 -0.19
CA ILE A 192 -4.18 -1.61 -0.46
C ILE A 192 -4.65 -1.08 -1.82
N TYR A 193 -4.47 0.22 -2.06
CA TYR A 193 -5.08 0.93 -3.18
C TYR A 193 -4.17 1.10 -4.39
N SER A 194 -2.95 0.57 -4.35
CA SER A 194 -1.92 0.78 -5.38
C SER A 194 -1.48 2.23 -5.50
N THR A 195 -0.41 2.43 -6.27
CA THR A 195 0.12 3.76 -6.63
C THR A 195 -0.30 4.21 -8.04
N SER A 196 -0.95 3.33 -8.80
CA SER A 196 -1.38 3.58 -10.18
C SER A 196 -2.89 3.66 -10.29
N GLU A 197 -3.39 4.73 -10.90
CA GLU A 197 -4.83 4.92 -11.15
C GLU A 197 -5.41 3.79 -12.03
N ALA A 198 -4.66 3.32 -13.02
CA ALA A 198 -5.08 2.21 -13.86
C ALA A 198 -5.20 0.89 -13.08
N TRP A 199 -4.28 0.65 -12.14
CA TRP A 199 -4.29 -0.54 -11.29
C TRP A 199 -5.48 -0.52 -10.32
N ILE A 200 -5.71 0.59 -9.61
CA ILE A 200 -6.87 0.70 -8.72
C ILE A 200 -8.18 0.60 -9.48
N ASN A 201 -8.27 1.14 -10.70
CA ASN A 201 -9.45 1.00 -11.54
C ASN A 201 -9.71 -0.47 -11.91
N ALA A 202 -8.68 -1.29 -12.11
CA ALA A 202 -8.81 -2.73 -12.30
C ALA A 202 -9.27 -3.47 -11.03
N MET A 203 -9.02 -2.91 -9.84
CA MET A 203 -9.45 -3.49 -8.56
C MET A 203 -10.84 -3.05 -8.12
N ARG A 204 -11.43 -2.01 -8.73
CA ARG A 204 -12.73 -1.45 -8.33
C ARG A 204 -13.89 -2.16 -9.02
N SER A 205 -14.98 -2.38 -8.28
CA SER A 205 -16.25 -2.82 -8.88
C SER A 205 -16.99 -1.69 -9.58
N PHE A 206 -16.70 -0.44 -9.20
CA PHE A 206 -17.50 0.75 -9.51
C PHE A 206 -18.98 0.64 -9.10
N GLU A 207 -19.28 -0.27 -8.20
CA GLU A 207 -20.59 -0.49 -7.60
C GLU A 207 -20.49 -0.22 -6.10
N ASN A 208 -21.33 0.69 -5.59
CA ASN A 208 -21.37 1.05 -4.16
C ASN A 208 -20.02 1.49 -3.55
N GLY A 209 -19.03 1.85 -4.37
CA GLY A 209 -17.69 2.21 -3.92
C GLY A 209 -16.89 1.03 -3.36
N THR A 210 -17.14 -0.20 -3.81
CA THR A 210 -16.40 -1.38 -3.35
C THR A 210 -15.26 -1.77 -4.28
N LEU A 211 -14.35 -2.59 -3.75
CA LEU A 211 -13.36 -3.30 -4.54
C LEU A 211 -13.94 -4.64 -5.01
N LEU A 212 -13.36 -5.21 -6.05
CA LEU A 212 -13.71 -6.52 -6.57
C LEU A 212 -13.37 -7.60 -5.54
N SER A 213 -14.35 -8.45 -5.25
CA SER A 213 -14.21 -9.59 -4.36
C SER A 213 -14.55 -10.88 -5.11
N ASP A 214 -14.11 -12.00 -4.57
CA ASP A 214 -14.53 -13.32 -5.01
C ASP A 214 -16.04 -13.55 -4.79
N ALA A 215 -16.55 -14.69 -5.28
CA ALA A 215 -17.96 -15.06 -5.12
C ALA A 215 -18.40 -15.17 -3.65
N SER A 216 -17.46 -15.44 -2.73
CA SER A 216 -17.77 -15.47 -1.29
C SER A 216 -17.80 -14.08 -0.64
N GLY A 217 -17.32 -13.04 -1.33
CA GLY A 217 -17.23 -11.67 -0.84
C GLY A 217 -16.18 -11.47 0.26
N LYS A 218 -15.32 -12.46 0.51
CA LYS A 218 -14.35 -12.45 1.63
C LYS A 218 -12.92 -12.26 1.16
N LEU A 219 -12.62 -12.63 -0.08
CA LEU A 219 -11.28 -12.58 -0.62
C LEU A 219 -11.21 -11.64 -1.83
N PRO A 220 -10.04 -11.04 -2.10
CA PRO A 220 -9.81 -10.34 -3.34
C PRO A 220 -9.95 -11.28 -4.55
N VAL A 221 -10.27 -10.71 -5.71
CA VAL A 221 -10.25 -11.47 -6.96
C VAL A 221 -8.85 -11.98 -7.29
N LYS A 222 -8.79 -13.04 -8.09
CA LYS A 222 -7.55 -13.53 -8.67
C LYS A 222 -7.06 -12.59 -9.78
N ASN A 223 -5.76 -12.60 -10.06
CA ASN A 223 -5.14 -11.74 -11.08
C ASN A 223 -5.43 -12.22 -12.52
N THR A 224 -6.70 -12.40 -12.87
CA THR A 224 -7.15 -12.78 -14.22
C THR A 224 -6.90 -11.67 -15.24
N MET A 225 -6.87 -10.41 -14.80
CA MET A 225 -6.55 -9.24 -15.61
C MET A 225 -5.04 -9.06 -15.88
N ARG A 226 -4.18 -9.92 -15.31
CA ARG A 226 -2.72 -9.93 -15.52
C ARG A 226 -2.05 -8.58 -15.24
N VAL A 227 -2.47 -7.92 -14.16
CA VAL A 227 -1.79 -6.77 -13.58
C VAL A 227 -0.35 -7.19 -13.18
N PRO A 228 0.66 -6.30 -13.29
CA PRO A 228 2.07 -6.64 -13.11
C PRO A 228 2.47 -6.92 -11.64
N LEU A 229 1.90 -7.98 -11.07
CA LEU A 229 2.28 -8.52 -9.76
C LEU A 229 3.61 -9.28 -9.86
N PHE A 230 4.38 -9.30 -8.77
CA PHE A 230 5.61 -10.08 -8.73
C PHE A 230 5.31 -11.58 -8.64
N ASN A 231 5.75 -12.30 -9.66
CA ASN A 231 5.53 -13.74 -9.80
C ASN A 231 6.87 -14.48 -9.83
N ASN A 232 7.61 -14.38 -8.72
CA ASN A 232 8.89 -15.08 -8.56
C ASN A 232 8.68 -16.61 -8.60
N PRO A 233 9.68 -17.38 -9.09
CA PRO A 233 9.62 -18.84 -9.09
C PRO A 233 9.33 -19.39 -7.70
N VAL A 234 8.44 -20.39 -7.62
CA VAL A 234 8.08 -21.01 -6.33
C VAL A 234 9.27 -21.84 -5.86
N PRO A 235 9.83 -21.62 -4.65
CA PRO A 235 11.02 -22.32 -4.18
C PRO A 235 10.91 -23.85 -4.23
N ASN A 236 9.73 -24.41 -3.93
CA ASN A 236 9.53 -25.86 -3.92
C ASN A 236 9.38 -26.48 -5.32
N VAL A 237 8.98 -25.68 -6.32
CA VAL A 237 8.70 -26.16 -7.69
C VAL A 237 9.79 -25.72 -8.67
N LEU A 238 10.63 -24.76 -8.27
CA LEU A 238 11.74 -24.18 -9.03
C LEU A 238 11.34 -23.66 -10.42
N ARG A 239 10.07 -23.27 -10.58
CA ARG A 239 9.53 -22.70 -11.83
C ARG A 239 8.56 -21.57 -11.54
N THR A 240 8.42 -20.68 -12.52
CA THR A 240 7.37 -19.67 -12.54
C THR A 240 6.04 -20.33 -12.89
N LEU A 241 5.02 -20.15 -12.05
CA LEU A 241 3.66 -20.62 -12.29
C LEU A 241 2.81 -19.52 -12.93
N SER A 242 1.57 -19.81 -13.34
CA SER A 242 0.68 -18.78 -13.88
C SER A 242 0.47 -17.62 -12.87
N PRO A 243 0.59 -16.34 -13.29
CA PRO A 243 0.34 -15.19 -12.43
C PRO A 243 -1.13 -15.07 -12.01
N GLU A 244 -2.05 -15.73 -12.73
CA GLU A 244 -3.48 -15.74 -12.43
C GLU A 244 -3.80 -16.41 -11.09
N ARG A 245 -2.89 -17.21 -10.53
CA ARG A 245 -3.04 -17.81 -9.19
C ARG A 245 -2.97 -16.77 -8.06
N LEU A 246 -2.33 -15.64 -8.30
CA LEU A 246 -2.06 -14.61 -7.31
C LEU A 246 -3.33 -13.81 -7.01
N PHE A 247 -3.47 -13.32 -5.78
CA PHE A 247 -4.55 -12.40 -5.43
C PHE A 247 -4.21 -11.01 -5.95
N LEU A 248 -5.20 -10.35 -6.55
CA LEU A 248 -5.09 -8.98 -7.01
C LEU A 248 -5.19 -8.03 -5.82
N LEU A 249 -4.08 -7.37 -5.50
CA LEU A 249 -3.90 -6.45 -4.39
C LEU A 249 -3.17 -5.19 -4.88
N GLY A 250 -3.12 -4.15 -4.06
CA GLY A 250 -2.53 -2.86 -4.45
C GLY A 250 -1.01 -2.89 -4.65
N ASP A 251 -0.29 -3.63 -3.79
CA ASP A 251 1.16 -3.78 -3.88
C ASP A 251 1.57 -5.05 -4.66
N PRO A 252 2.56 -4.96 -5.57
CA PRO A 252 3.03 -6.11 -6.35
C PRO A 252 3.62 -7.25 -5.50
N ARG A 253 4.10 -6.97 -4.29
CA ARG A 253 4.75 -7.92 -3.37
C ARG A 253 3.77 -8.58 -2.40
N SER A 254 2.50 -8.20 -2.37
CA SER A 254 1.55 -8.71 -1.36
C SER A 254 1.44 -10.24 -1.31
N ASN A 255 1.73 -10.93 -2.43
CA ASN A 255 1.70 -12.40 -2.52
C ASN A 255 3.04 -13.08 -2.16
N GLN A 256 4.02 -12.36 -1.62
CA GLN A 256 5.37 -12.89 -1.32
C GLN A 256 5.34 -13.99 -0.25
N ASN A 257 4.55 -13.82 0.81
CA ASN A 257 4.37 -14.83 1.85
C ASN A 257 2.92 -14.82 2.39
N PRO A 258 2.41 -15.94 2.93
CA PRO A 258 1.03 -16.03 3.41
C PRO A 258 0.70 -15.04 4.55
N ALA A 259 1.68 -14.67 5.37
CA ALA A 259 1.47 -13.77 6.49
C ALA A 259 1.32 -12.31 6.03
N LEU A 260 2.02 -11.88 4.98
CA LEU A 260 1.82 -10.57 4.36
C LEU A 260 0.47 -10.51 3.63
N LEU A 261 0.12 -11.59 2.92
CA LEU A 261 -1.17 -11.74 2.25
C LEU A 261 -2.36 -11.64 3.23
N SER A 262 -2.19 -12.18 4.44
CA SER A 262 -3.22 -12.11 5.48
C SER A 262 -3.42 -10.71 6.07
N PHE A 263 -2.58 -9.72 5.79
CA PHE A 263 -2.90 -8.31 6.05
C PHE A 263 -3.72 -7.69 4.93
N GLY A 264 -3.42 -8.03 3.67
CA GLY A 264 -4.18 -7.55 2.51
C GLY A 264 -5.65 -7.96 2.55
N ASN A 265 -5.94 -9.23 2.89
CA ASN A 265 -7.31 -9.76 2.86
C ASN A 265 -8.27 -9.11 3.87
N PRO A 266 -7.94 -8.99 5.18
CA PRO A 266 -8.80 -8.35 6.16
C PRO A 266 -8.84 -6.83 6.02
N LEU A 267 -7.75 -6.17 5.59
CA LEU A 267 -7.80 -4.73 5.32
C LEU A 267 -8.75 -4.41 4.17
N LEU A 268 -8.79 -5.26 3.13
CA LEU A 268 -9.77 -5.15 2.07
C LEU A 268 -11.18 -5.55 2.52
N SER A 269 -11.34 -6.64 3.26
CA SER A 269 -12.67 -7.11 3.70
C SER A 269 -13.30 -6.19 4.76
N HIS A 270 -12.54 -5.77 5.77
CA HIS A 270 -13.00 -4.77 6.74
C HIS A 270 -13.08 -3.37 6.16
N GLY A 271 -12.14 -2.97 5.30
CA GLY A 271 -12.22 -1.71 4.56
C GLY A 271 -13.50 -1.65 3.73
N THR A 272 -13.75 -2.64 2.87
CA THR A 272 -14.98 -2.72 2.07
C THR A 272 -16.23 -2.83 2.93
N THR A 273 -16.22 -3.56 4.06
CA THR A 273 -17.39 -3.67 4.96
C THR A 273 -17.68 -2.35 5.68
N TRP A 274 -16.65 -1.69 6.21
CA TRP A 274 -16.76 -0.39 6.88
C TRP A 274 -17.16 0.71 5.90
N TRP A 275 -16.55 0.73 4.71
CA TRP A 275 -16.93 1.64 3.64
C TRP A 275 -18.35 1.35 3.14
N ARG A 276 -18.74 0.08 2.95
CA ARG A 276 -20.12 -0.29 2.60
C ARG A 276 -21.11 0.18 3.65
N ALA A 277 -20.81 0.01 4.93
CA ALA A 277 -21.65 0.51 6.02
C ALA A 277 -21.78 2.05 5.99
N ARG A 278 -20.68 2.75 5.68
CA ARG A 278 -20.66 4.22 5.54
C ARG A 278 -21.40 4.69 4.27
N CYS A 279 -21.22 4.00 3.15
CA CYS A 279 -21.93 4.24 1.89
C CYS A 279 -23.43 4.00 2.03
N VAL A 280 -23.84 2.92 2.68
CA VAL A 280 -25.27 2.61 2.92
C VAL A 280 -25.87 3.66 3.86
N ARG A 281 -25.17 4.03 4.94
CA ARG A 281 -25.60 5.10 5.85
C ARG A 281 -25.72 6.46 5.14
N LYS A 282 -24.81 6.76 4.20
CA LYS A 282 -24.83 8.00 3.41
C LYS A 282 -25.80 7.98 2.22
N LYS A 283 -26.04 6.84 1.57
CA LYS A 283 -27.07 6.67 0.53
C LYS A 283 -28.47 6.77 1.11
N GLY A 284 -28.68 6.26 2.33
CA GLY A 284 -29.95 6.43 3.06
C GLY A 284 -30.24 7.88 3.44
N THR A 285 -29.20 8.74 3.49
CA THR A 285 -29.34 10.19 3.73
C THR A 285 -29.30 11.02 2.44
N THR A 286 -28.69 10.54 1.35
CA THR A 286 -28.62 11.23 0.05
C THR A 286 -28.66 10.21 -1.11
N PRO A 287 -29.81 10.01 -1.79
CA PRO A 287 -29.98 8.95 -2.79
C PRO A 287 -29.17 9.13 -4.08
N ASP A 288 -28.91 10.36 -4.54
CA ASP A 288 -28.31 10.62 -5.87
C ASP A 288 -26.77 10.73 -5.87
N TRP A 289 -26.06 9.98 -5.03
CA TRP A 289 -24.59 9.98 -5.05
C TRP A 289 -24.03 9.14 -6.20
N PRO A 290 -23.29 9.73 -7.16
CA PRO A 290 -22.63 8.95 -8.20
C PRO A 290 -21.53 8.08 -7.58
N THR A 291 -21.28 6.90 -8.14
CA THR A 291 -20.40 5.89 -7.52
C THR A 291 -18.94 6.34 -7.37
N ARG A 292 -18.53 7.37 -8.12
CA ARG A 292 -17.22 8.04 -8.03
C ARG A 292 -17.13 9.08 -6.88
N ALA A 293 -18.27 9.55 -6.37
CA ALA A 293 -18.35 10.59 -5.32
C ALA A 293 -18.39 10.03 -3.89
N VAL A 294 -18.30 8.71 -3.73
CA VAL A 294 -18.03 8.14 -2.40
C VAL A 294 -16.66 8.65 -1.94
N PRO A 295 -16.55 9.22 -0.72
CA PRO A 295 -15.31 9.80 -0.22
C PRO A 295 -14.23 8.72 -0.15
N GLU A 296 -13.21 8.90 -0.98
CA GLU A 296 -11.95 8.18 -0.96
C GLU A 296 -11.09 8.83 0.15
N SER A 297 -10.35 8.02 0.91
CA SER A 297 -9.46 8.48 1.99
C SER A 297 -8.38 9.41 1.49
#